data_AF-A0A847LR01-F1
#
_entry.id   AF-A0A847LR01-F1
#
_cell.length_a   1.000
_cell.length_b   1.000
_cell.length_c   1.000
_cell.angle_alpha   90.00
_cell.angle_beta   90.00
_cell.angle_gamma   90.00
#
_symmetry.space_group_name_H-M   'P 1'
#
loop_
_entity.id
_entity.type
_entity.pdbx_description
1 polymer ?
#
loop_
_entity_poly.entity_id
_entity_poly.type
_entity_poly.pdbx_seq_one_letter_code
_entity_poly.pdbx_strand_id
1 'polypeptide(L)'
;MSLLNLSGLLDKNDLAGAVAGYDRLLTGGTLPSWARAEAFAGKARALVGLGDQAGGLAAMAEAVKAGFDCYPVFRDSPHFKGLHGDPKYREIYSRMRVSPADDREAGRLFGEIRAVSQDTTTMIQENMGRNDGDWTQVPQVPIPDRPTRSATVTLLREVLRITQLQQKRMVAESDRSRISHRTMMGGIANWPGSRSDNPIVQDRRDQNRQADANRDRQIAQQRYEQRLAQVRQRQYVPAGGDANPVPVPPLS
;
A
#
# COMPACT_ATOMS: atom_id res chain seq x y z
N MET A 1 11.23 -14.72 5.40
CA MET A 1 10.63 -14.12 4.19
C MET A 1 9.24 -13.61 4.58
N SER A 2 8.91 -12.35 4.35
CA SER A 2 7.60 -11.77 4.78
C SER A 2 6.48 -12.11 3.79
N LEU A 3 5.22 -12.08 4.24
CA LEU A 3 4.04 -12.24 3.39
C LEU A 3 4.02 -11.26 2.19
N LEU A 4 4.42 -10.01 2.42
CA LEU A 4 4.50 -8.99 1.37
C LEU A 4 5.49 -9.36 0.26
N ASN A 5 6.63 -9.96 0.62
CA ASN A 5 7.61 -10.40 -0.37
C ASN A 5 7.06 -11.57 -1.21
N LEU A 6 6.25 -12.45 -0.61
CA LEU A 6 5.61 -13.57 -1.32
C LEU A 6 4.51 -13.09 -2.27
N SER A 7 3.73 -12.08 -1.88
CA SER A 7 2.79 -11.42 -2.79
C SER A 7 3.52 -10.83 -4.00
N GLY A 8 4.69 -10.22 -3.80
CA GLY A 8 5.50 -9.71 -4.90
C GLY A 8 6.01 -10.78 -5.87
N LEU A 9 6.16 -12.04 -5.44
CA LEU A 9 6.49 -13.16 -6.34
C LEU A 9 5.29 -13.53 -7.23
N LEU A 10 4.07 -13.50 -6.68
CA LEU A 10 2.84 -13.69 -7.46
C LEU A 10 2.70 -12.60 -8.53
N ASP A 11 3.01 -11.35 -8.19
CA ASP A 11 2.95 -10.23 -9.13
C ASP A 11 4.00 -10.33 -10.25
N LYS A 12 5.15 -10.95 -9.97
CA LYS A 12 6.20 -11.26 -10.96
C LYS A 12 5.98 -12.57 -11.71
N ASN A 13 4.88 -13.27 -11.46
CA ASN A 13 4.57 -14.58 -12.02
C ASN A 13 5.60 -15.68 -11.68
N ASP A 14 6.38 -15.52 -10.60
CA ASP A 14 7.23 -16.59 -10.05
C ASP A 14 6.41 -17.48 -9.12
N LEU A 15 5.54 -18.29 -9.73
CA LEU A 15 4.57 -19.11 -9.00
C LEU A 15 5.23 -20.24 -8.20
N ALA A 16 6.28 -20.86 -8.76
CA ALA A 16 7.02 -21.92 -8.07
C ALA A 16 7.76 -21.38 -6.83
N GLY A 17 8.42 -20.22 -6.97
CA GLY A 17 9.04 -19.53 -5.85
C GLY A 17 8.02 -19.13 -4.79
N ALA A 18 6.84 -18.66 -5.20
CA ALA A 18 5.74 -18.34 -4.28
C ALA A 18 5.27 -19.56 -3.48
N VAL A 19 5.02 -20.71 -4.12
CA VAL A 19 4.61 -21.96 -3.42
C VAL A 19 5.65 -22.36 -2.37
N ALA A 20 6.93 -22.47 -2.77
CA ALA A 20 8.01 -22.84 -1.86
C ALA A 20 8.20 -21.83 -0.71
N GLY A 21 7.91 -20.55 -0.97
CA GLY A 21 7.92 -19.50 0.02
C GLY A 21 6.77 -19.63 1.04
N TYR A 22 5.55 -19.88 0.57
CA TYR A 22 4.38 -20.11 1.43
C TYR A 22 4.53 -21.39 2.27
N ASP A 23 5.08 -22.46 1.72
CA ASP A 23 5.33 -23.71 2.47
C ASP A 23 6.30 -23.50 3.63
N ARG A 24 7.40 -22.78 3.39
CA ARG A 24 8.34 -22.40 4.44
C ARG A 24 7.70 -21.51 5.50
N LEU A 25 6.83 -20.58 5.08
CA LEU A 25 6.14 -19.70 6.01
C LEU A 25 5.13 -20.46 6.89
N LEU A 26 4.37 -21.38 6.29
CA LEU A 26 3.35 -22.19 6.97
C LEU A 26 3.93 -23.25 7.91
N THR A 27 5.15 -23.73 7.63
CA THR A 27 5.89 -24.71 8.47
C THR A 27 6.78 -24.07 9.53
N GLY A 28 7.27 -22.83 9.30
CA GLY A 28 8.29 -22.18 10.11
C GLY A 28 7.88 -21.57 11.46
N GLY A 29 6.62 -21.71 11.91
CA GLY A 29 6.21 -21.26 13.25
C GLY A 29 4.73 -20.89 13.41
N THR A 30 4.38 -20.30 14.55
CA THR A 30 3.03 -19.81 14.84
C THR A 30 2.77 -18.47 14.15
N LEU A 31 2.12 -18.53 12.99
CA LEU A 31 1.55 -17.34 12.34
C LEU A 31 0.26 -16.90 13.03
N PRO A 32 -0.02 -15.59 13.13
CA PRO A 32 -1.35 -15.13 13.50
C PRO A 32 -2.37 -15.62 12.46
N SER A 33 -3.62 -15.81 12.89
CA SER A 33 -4.68 -16.43 12.07
C SER A 33 -4.85 -15.76 10.71
N TRP A 34 -4.87 -14.42 10.68
CA TRP A 34 -5.00 -13.65 9.44
C TRP A 34 -3.83 -13.88 8.47
N ALA A 35 -2.60 -13.99 8.98
CA ALA A 35 -1.41 -14.22 8.17
C ALA A 35 -1.39 -15.65 7.60
N ARG A 36 -1.88 -16.61 8.40
CA ARG A 36 -2.06 -17.99 7.95
C ARG A 36 -3.12 -18.10 6.85
N ALA A 37 -4.25 -17.41 7.02
CA ALA A 37 -5.32 -17.35 6.03
C ALA A 37 -4.82 -16.79 4.69
N GLU A 38 -4.10 -15.66 4.73
CA GLU A 38 -3.48 -15.06 3.53
C GLU A 38 -2.44 -15.98 2.89
N ALA A 39 -1.57 -16.63 3.68
CA ALA A 39 -0.57 -17.55 3.15
C ALA A 39 -1.20 -18.73 2.39
N PHE A 40 -2.28 -19.30 2.91
CA PHE A 40 -3.03 -20.35 2.21
C PHE A 40 -3.72 -19.83 0.95
N ALA A 41 -4.32 -18.63 0.98
CA ALA A 41 -4.94 -18.03 -0.19
C ALA A 41 -3.92 -17.73 -1.31
N GLY A 42 -2.76 -17.18 -0.96
CA GLY A 42 -1.64 -16.96 -1.87
C GLY A 42 -1.08 -18.26 -2.45
N LYS A 43 -0.91 -19.30 -1.61
CA LYS A 43 -0.53 -20.64 -2.06
C LYS A 43 -1.55 -21.23 -3.02
N ALA A 44 -2.85 -21.10 -2.73
CA ALA A 44 -3.92 -21.57 -3.61
C ALA A 44 -3.81 -20.92 -4.99
N ARG A 45 -3.65 -19.59 -5.05
CA ARG A 45 -3.47 -18.86 -6.31
C ARG A 45 -2.25 -19.35 -7.09
N ALA A 46 -1.12 -19.56 -6.41
CA ALA A 46 0.11 -20.03 -7.04
C ALA A 46 -0.05 -21.45 -7.63
N LEU A 47 -0.62 -22.38 -6.86
CA LEU A 47 -0.84 -23.76 -7.29
C LEU A 47 -1.79 -23.85 -8.49
N VAL A 48 -2.92 -23.13 -8.45
CA VAL A 48 -3.84 -23.08 -9.59
C VAL A 48 -3.15 -22.47 -10.82
N GLY A 49 -2.35 -21.42 -10.64
CA GLY A 49 -1.59 -20.82 -11.74
C GLY A 49 -0.52 -21.76 -12.34
N LEU A 50 -0.01 -22.72 -11.57
CA LEU A 50 0.89 -23.79 -12.04
C LEU A 50 0.15 -24.97 -12.68
N GLY A 51 -1.19 -24.98 -12.68
CA GLY A 51 -2.01 -26.08 -13.16
C GLY A 51 -2.33 -27.16 -12.13
N ASP A 52 -1.82 -27.06 -10.89
CA ASP A 52 -2.19 -27.95 -9.79
C ASP A 52 -3.52 -27.51 -9.16
N GLN A 53 -4.61 -27.83 -9.84
CA GLN A 53 -5.97 -27.51 -9.40
C GLN A 53 -6.31 -28.20 -8.08
N ALA A 54 -5.90 -29.45 -7.88
CA ALA A 54 -6.21 -30.23 -6.68
C ALA A 54 -5.54 -29.64 -5.44
N GLY A 55 -4.23 -29.33 -5.54
CA GLY A 55 -3.49 -28.64 -4.49
C GLY A 55 -4.02 -27.23 -4.25
N GLY A 56 -4.38 -26.52 -5.33
CA GLY A 56 -5.01 -25.20 -5.25
C GLY A 56 -6.31 -25.19 -4.45
N LEU A 57 -7.22 -26.13 -4.72
CA LEU A 57 -8.48 -26.28 -3.99
C LEU A 57 -8.25 -26.69 -2.52
N ALA A 58 -7.25 -27.55 -2.25
CA ALA A 58 -6.91 -27.91 -0.88
C ALA A 58 -6.40 -26.69 -0.07
N ALA A 59 -5.51 -25.89 -0.67
CA ALA A 59 -5.02 -24.66 -0.05
C ALA A 59 -6.14 -23.62 0.12
N MET A 60 -7.05 -23.49 -0.84
CA MET A 60 -8.23 -22.61 -0.73
C MET A 60 -9.11 -23.02 0.46
N ALA A 61 -9.37 -24.32 0.63
CA ALA A 61 -10.17 -24.82 1.76
C ALA A 61 -9.52 -24.47 3.12
N GLU A 62 -8.20 -24.62 3.23
CA GLU A 62 -7.47 -24.22 4.44
C GLU A 62 -7.47 -22.71 4.67
N ALA A 63 -7.43 -21.89 3.60
CA ALA A 63 -7.56 -20.44 3.71
C ALA A 63 -8.92 -20.05 4.30
N VAL A 64 -10.02 -20.59 3.74
CA VAL A 64 -11.39 -20.32 4.22
C VAL A 64 -11.57 -20.80 5.66
N LYS A 65 -11.05 -21.98 6.00
CA LYS A 65 -11.05 -22.50 7.37
C LYS A 65 -10.27 -21.62 8.35
N ALA A 66 -9.18 -21.01 7.89
CA ALA A 66 -8.40 -20.04 8.67
C ALA A 66 -9.06 -18.65 8.77
N GLY A 67 -10.24 -18.46 8.18
CA GLY A 67 -11.01 -17.22 8.25
C GLY A 67 -10.78 -16.26 7.09
N PHE A 68 -10.19 -16.72 5.98
CA PHE A 68 -10.05 -15.90 4.77
C PHE A 68 -11.41 -15.56 4.17
N ASP A 69 -11.69 -14.27 4.02
CA ASP A 69 -13.00 -13.74 3.62
C ASP A 69 -12.92 -12.72 2.46
N CYS A 70 -11.74 -12.50 1.87
CA CYS A 70 -11.56 -11.65 0.69
C CYS A 70 -12.06 -12.35 -0.58
N TYR A 71 -13.37 -12.51 -0.72
CA TYR A 71 -13.99 -13.20 -1.85
C TYR A 71 -13.59 -12.68 -3.24
N PRO A 72 -13.25 -11.40 -3.48
CA PRO A 72 -12.77 -10.97 -4.80
C PRO A 72 -11.49 -11.70 -5.26
N VAL A 73 -10.65 -12.17 -4.34
CA VAL A 73 -9.42 -12.92 -4.70
C VAL A 73 -9.77 -14.24 -5.40
N PHE A 74 -10.85 -14.89 -4.98
CA PHE A 74 -11.28 -16.15 -5.61
C PHE A 74 -12.24 -15.87 -6.77
N ARG A 75 -13.18 -14.94 -6.61
CA ARG A 75 -14.18 -14.63 -7.65
C ARG A 75 -13.58 -13.96 -8.89
N ASP A 76 -12.68 -13.00 -8.74
CA ASP A 76 -12.29 -12.11 -9.83
C ASP A 76 -10.89 -12.43 -10.40
N SER A 77 -10.13 -13.31 -9.75
CA SER A 77 -8.78 -13.69 -10.18
C SER A 77 -8.80 -14.56 -11.45
N PRO A 78 -7.99 -14.22 -12.47
CA PRO A 78 -7.90 -15.01 -13.70
C PRO A 78 -7.53 -16.49 -13.47
N HIS A 79 -6.74 -16.78 -12.43
CA HIS A 79 -6.32 -18.14 -12.12
C HIS A 79 -7.50 -19.03 -11.71
N PHE A 80 -8.49 -18.48 -11.01
CA PHE A 80 -9.64 -19.26 -10.49
C PHE A 80 -10.83 -19.31 -11.45
N LYS A 81 -10.85 -18.46 -12.49
CA LYS A 81 -11.98 -18.38 -13.43
C LYS A 81 -12.34 -19.72 -14.06
N GLY A 82 -11.33 -20.54 -14.40
CA GLY A 82 -11.54 -21.89 -14.93
C GLY A 82 -12.15 -22.89 -13.95
N LEU A 83 -12.09 -22.61 -12.65
CA LEU A 83 -12.62 -23.46 -11.57
C LEU A 83 -14.04 -23.08 -11.15
N HIS A 84 -14.64 -22.01 -11.67
CA HIS A 84 -15.99 -21.58 -11.28
C HIS A 84 -17.09 -22.63 -11.58
N GLY A 85 -16.85 -23.52 -12.54
CA GLY A 85 -17.73 -24.66 -12.85
C GLY A 85 -17.52 -25.88 -11.95
N ASP A 86 -16.40 -25.95 -11.21
CA ASP A 86 -16.05 -27.09 -10.37
C ASP A 86 -16.96 -27.14 -9.12
N PRO A 87 -17.66 -28.26 -8.85
CA PRO A 87 -18.54 -28.40 -7.68
C PRO A 87 -17.81 -28.19 -6.35
N LYS A 88 -16.57 -28.67 -6.23
CA LYS A 88 -15.74 -28.55 -5.03
C LYS A 88 -15.30 -27.10 -4.81
N TYR A 89 -14.97 -26.38 -5.89
CA TYR A 89 -14.68 -24.95 -5.79
C TYR A 89 -15.89 -24.16 -5.27
N ARG A 90 -17.08 -24.41 -5.84
CA ARG A 90 -18.33 -23.78 -5.40
C ARG A 90 -18.65 -24.11 -3.94
N GLU A 91 -18.46 -25.35 -3.54
CA GLU A 91 -18.64 -25.78 -2.16
C GLU A 91 -17.73 -24.98 -1.21
N ILE A 92 -16.42 -24.90 -1.49
CA ILE A 92 -15.47 -24.16 -0.65
C ILE A 92 -15.82 -22.67 -0.62
N TYR A 93 -16.08 -22.06 -1.77
CA TYR A 93 -16.45 -20.65 -1.88
C TYR A 93 -17.73 -20.32 -1.10
N SER A 94 -18.73 -21.21 -1.17
CA SER A 94 -20.01 -21.05 -0.45
C SER A 94 -19.87 -21.04 1.08
N ARG A 95 -18.72 -21.45 1.63
CA ARG A 95 -18.43 -21.43 3.08
C ARG A 95 -17.84 -20.11 3.55
N MET A 96 -17.38 -19.25 2.64
CA MET A 96 -16.87 -17.93 3.01
C MET A 96 -17.98 -17.06 3.60
N ARG A 97 -17.64 -16.33 4.65
CA ARG A 97 -18.55 -15.41 5.34
C ARG A 97 -17.85 -14.09 5.58
N VAL A 98 -18.54 -12.99 5.32
CA VAL A 98 -18.03 -11.63 5.56
C VAL A 98 -19.14 -10.80 6.19
N SER A 99 -18.82 -9.97 7.18
CA SER A 99 -19.81 -9.02 7.69
C SER A 99 -19.93 -7.83 6.73
N PRO A 100 -21.10 -7.22 6.56
CA PRO A 100 -21.24 -6.00 5.75
C PRO A 100 -20.33 -4.85 6.21
N ALA A 101 -19.98 -4.79 7.50
CA ALA A 101 -19.05 -3.80 8.03
C ALA A 101 -17.61 -4.09 7.58
N ASP A 102 -17.17 -5.35 7.64
CA ASP A 102 -15.85 -5.78 7.21
C ASP A 102 -15.67 -5.64 5.69
N ASP A 103 -16.70 -5.95 4.89
CA ASP A 103 -16.64 -5.80 3.43
C ASP A 103 -16.45 -4.33 3.01
N ARG A 104 -17.25 -3.41 3.61
CA ARG A 104 -17.08 -1.96 3.40
C ARG A 104 -15.71 -1.48 3.84
N GLU A 105 -15.23 -1.96 4.99
CA GLU A 105 -13.93 -1.58 5.51
C GLU A 105 -12.79 -2.09 4.61
N ALA A 106 -12.85 -3.34 4.15
CA ALA A 106 -11.89 -3.92 3.23
C ALA A 106 -11.85 -3.15 1.90
N GLY A 107 -13.01 -2.86 1.30
CA GLY A 107 -13.10 -2.04 0.09
C GLY A 107 -12.45 -0.65 0.26
N ARG A 108 -12.69 -0.01 1.41
CA ARG A 108 -12.06 1.27 1.75
C ARG A 108 -10.55 1.15 1.94
N LEU A 109 -10.08 0.12 2.65
CA LEU A 109 -8.65 -0.10 2.89
C LEU A 109 -7.90 -0.35 1.57
N PHE A 110 -8.48 -1.12 0.63
CA PHE A 110 -7.93 -1.28 -0.71
C PHE A 110 -7.80 0.05 -1.44
N GLY A 111 -8.85 0.88 -1.39
CA GLY A 111 -8.83 2.22 -1.97
C GLY A 111 -7.71 3.09 -1.38
N GLU A 112 -7.54 3.06 -0.05
CA GLU A 112 -6.51 3.85 0.62
C GLU A 112 -5.09 3.37 0.33
N ILE A 113 -4.84 2.06 0.30
CA ILE A 113 -3.52 1.51 -0.07
C ILE A 113 -3.09 2.01 -1.48
N ARG A 114 -4.02 2.00 -2.44
CA ARG A 114 -3.78 2.53 -3.79
C ARG A 114 -3.51 4.04 -3.77
N ALA A 115 -4.32 4.78 -3.03
CA ALA A 115 -4.17 6.23 -2.91
C ALA A 115 -2.80 6.61 -2.31
N VAL A 116 -2.35 5.94 -1.24
CA VAL A 116 -1.04 6.20 -0.62
C VAL A 116 0.09 5.99 -1.64
N SER A 117 0.03 4.94 -2.46
CA SER A 117 1.04 4.68 -3.50
C SER A 117 1.10 5.80 -4.55
N GLN A 118 -0.07 6.25 -5.03
CA GLN A 118 -0.18 7.36 -5.97
C GLN A 118 0.33 8.67 -5.34
N ASP A 119 -0.15 9.00 -4.14
CA ASP A 119 0.23 10.20 -3.39
C ASP A 119 1.75 10.24 -3.15
N THR A 120 2.37 9.09 -2.88
CA THR A 120 3.84 8.98 -2.73
C THR A 120 4.57 9.41 -4.00
N THR A 121 4.17 8.88 -5.14
CA THR A 121 4.79 9.19 -6.44
C THR A 121 4.63 10.68 -6.77
N THR A 122 3.42 11.21 -6.58
CA THR A 122 3.13 12.63 -6.78
C THR A 122 3.97 13.52 -5.88
N MET A 123 4.08 13.22 -4.59
CA MET A 123 4.92 13.99 -3.65
C MET A 123 6.39 14.00 -4.07
N ILE A 124 6.95 12.85 -4.44
CA ILE A 124 8.35 12.76 -4.90
C ILE A 124 8.56 13.60 -6.17
N GLN A 125 7.66 13.49 -7.15
CA GLN A 125 7.77 14.24 -8.40
C GLN A 125 7.71 15.74 -8.17
N GLU A 126 6.79 16.19 -7.33
CA GLU A 126 6.66 17.58 -6.95
C GLU A 126 7.86 18.13 -6.19
N ASN A 127 8.56 17.28 -5.44
CA ASN A 127 9.71 17.68 -4.66
C ASN A 127 10.95 17.92 -5.51
N MET A 128 11.14 17.22 -6.63
CA MET A 128 12.37 17.29 -7.42
C MET A 128 12.77 18.72 -7.83
N GLY A 129 11.80 19.62 -8.06
CA GLY A 129 12.05 20.99 -8.51
C GLY A 129 12.06 22.06 -7.42
N ARG A 130 11.81 21.72 -6.15
CA ARG A 130 11.61 22.71 -5.08
C ARG A 130 12.88 23.42 -4.66
N ASN A 131 12.79 24.73 -4.47
CA ASN A 131 13.86 25.61 -4.04
C ASN A 131 13.95 25.92 -2.55
N ASP A 132 13.04 25.41 -1.73
CA ASP A 132 13.19 25.54 -0.28
C ASP A 132 14.20 24.52 0.29
N GLY A 133 14.48 24.58 1.59
CA GLY A 133 15.28 23.57 2.31
C GLY A 133 14.41 22.71 3.24
N ASP A 134 13.10 22.77 3.08
CA ASP A 134 12.14 22.31 4.07
C ASP A 134 11.71 20.86 3.77
N TRP A 135 11.41 20.10 4.82
CA TRP A 135 10.91 18.73 4.67
C TRP A 135 9.47 18.72 4.19
N THR A 136 9.15 17.73 3.36
CA THR A 136 7.80 17.55 2.84
C THR A 136 6.92 16.89 3.90
N GLN A 137 5.79 17.53 4.18
CA GLN A 137 4.80 16.98 5.10
C GLN A 137 3.97 15.89 4.39
N VAL A 138 3.91 14.71 5.01
CA VAL A 138 3.24 13.53 4.45
C VAL A 138 2.00 13.20 5.29
N PRO A 139 0.79 13.62 4.88
CA PRO A 139 -0.43 13.33 5.62
C PRO A 139 -0.68 11.82 5.67
N GLN A 140 -1.21 11.34 6.80
CA GLN A 140 -1.48 9.93 7.03
C GLN A 140 -2.94 9.72 7.39
N VAL A 141 -3.49 8.60 6.95
CA VAL A 141 -4.87 8.22 7.23
C VAL A 141 -4.93 7.41 8.51
N PRO A 142 -5.84 7.72 9.45
CA PRO A 142 -6.00 6.90 10.64
C PRO A 142 -6.45 5.48 10.25
N ILE A 143 -5.78 4.50 10.85
CA ILE A 143 -6.11 3.08 10.69
C ILE A 143 -7.29 2.79 11.63
N PRO A 144 -8.42 2.24 11.13
CA PRO A 144 -9.53 1.88 11.99
C PRO A 144 -9.09 0.87 13.07
N ASP A 145 -9.62 1.06 14.28
CA ASP A 145 -9.35 0.23 15.46
C ASP A 145 -10.57 -0.58 15.92
N ARG A 146 -11.69 -0.49 15.19
CA ARG A 146 -12.90 -1.29 15.44
C ARG A 146 -12.53 -2.79 15.55
N PRO A 147 -13.05 -3.53 16.55
CA PRO A 147 -12.90 -4.98 16.62
C PRO A 147 -13.42 -5.64 15.35
N THR A 148 -12.72 -6.68 14.87
CA THR A 148 -13.15 -7.46 13.71
C THR A 148 -12.67 -8.89 13.85
N ARG A 149 -13.44 -9.83 13.29
CA ARG A 149 -13.04 -11.23 13.13
C ARG A 149 -12.53 -11.53 11.71
N SER A 150 -12.61 -10.56 10.81
CA SER A 150 -12.16 -10.69 9.43
C SER A 150 -10.63 -10.76 9.37
N ALA A 151 -10.13 -11.86 8.80
CA ALA A 151 -8.71 -11.99 8.48
C ALA A 151 -8.28 -10.92 7.46
N THR A 152 -9.13 -10.65 6.47
CA THR A 152 -8.86 -9.69 5.40
C THR A 152 -8.72 -8.27 5.93
N VAL A 153 -9.66 -7.81 6.76
CA VAL A 153 -9.58 -6.46 7.34
C VAL A 153 -8.31 -6.31 8.18
N THR A 154 -7.99 -7.31 9.00
CA THR A 154 -6.79 -7.30 9.84
C THR A 154 -5.51 -7.21 9.00
N LEU A 155 -5.42 -8.03 7.94
CA LEU A 155 -4.33 -7.99 6.97
C LEU A 155 -4.23 -6.60 6.34
N LEU A 156 -5.32 -6.07 5.79
CA LEU A 156 -5.31 -4.79 5.07
C LEU A 156 -4.95 -3.60 5.96
N ARG A 157 -5.31 -3.62 7.26
CA ARG A 157 -4.85 -2.63 8.23
C ARG A 157 -3.33 -2.67 8.40
N GLU A 158 -2.75 -3.86 8.48
CA GLU A 158 -1.29 -4.02 8.59
C GLU A 158 -0.57 -3.62 7.30
N VAL A 159 -1.11 -4.00 6.14
CA VAL A 159 -0.59 -3.57 4.84
C VAL A 159 -0.61 -2.05 4.74
N LEU A 160 -1.74 -1.39 5.06
CA LEU A 160 -1.83 0.05 5.04
C LEU A 160 -0.80 0.70 5.98
N ARG A 161 -0.61 0.17 7.19
CA ARG A 161 0.41 0.66 8.13
C ARG A 161 1.81 0.61 7.52
N ILE A 162 2.17 -0.51 6.91
CA ILE A 162 3.48 -0.70 6.28
C ILE A 162 3.63 0.25 5.07
N THR A 163 2.61 0.37 4.22
CA THR A 163 2.62 1.27 3.06
C THR A 163 2.77 2.73 3.47
N GLN A 164 2.07 3.17 4.52
CA GLN A 164 2.21 4.51 5.11
C GLN A 164 3.62 4.79 5.65
N LEU A 165 4.24 3.82 6.33
CA LEU A 165 5.63 3.92 6.77
C LEU A 165 6.62 3.98 5.60
N GLN A 166 6.39 3.19 4.56
CA GLN A 166 7.20 3.20 3.34
C GLN A 166 7.09 4.55 2.62
N GLN A 167 5.88 5.10 2.46
CA GLN A 167 5.67 6.44 1.89
C GLN A 167 6.52 7.49 2.60
N LYS A 168 6.46 7.55 3.94
CA LYS A 168 7.27 8.51 4.72
C LYS A 168 8.77 8.37 4.44
N ARG A 169 9.27 7.14 4.37
CA ARG A 169 10.69 6.86 4.08
C ARG A 169 11.07 7.32 2.68
N MET A 170 10.29 6.98 1.67
CA MET A 170 10.58 7.34 0.28
C MET A 170 10.53 8.85 0.06
N VAL A 171 9.54 9.54 0.63
CA VAL A 171 9.46 11.01 0.55
C VAL A 171 10.64 11.67 1.28
N ALA A 172 10.99 11.19 2.47
CA ALA A 172 12.15 11.70 3.21
C ALA A 172 13.48 11.46 2.46
N GLU A 173 13.63 10.32 1.80
CA GLU A 173 14.82 10.03 0.99
C GLU A 173 14.91 10.97 -0.23
N SER A 174 13.79 11.23 -0.89
CA SER A 174 13.70 12.24 -1.96
C SER A 174 14.08 13.64 -1.45
N ASP A 175 13.54 14.06 -0.31
CA ASP A 175 13.88 15.35 0.31
C ASP A 175 15.36 15.44 0.67
N ARG A 176 15.95 14.37 1.23
CA ARG A 176 17.38 14.33 1.55
C ARG A 176 18.24 14.53 0.31
N SER A 177 17.92 13.83 -0.78
CA SER A 177 18.64 13.95 -2.06
C SER A 177 18.56 15.38 -2.60
N ARG A 178 17.36 15.96 -2.61
CA ARG A 178 17.09 17.34 -3.04
C ARG A 178 17.85 18.37 -2.20
N ILE A 179 17.73 18.30 -0.87
CA ILE A 179 18.38 19.23 0.06
C ILE A 179 19.91 19.13 -0.08
N SER A 180 20.45 17.91 -0.13
CA SER A 180 21.88 17.71 -0.34
C SER A 180 22.37 18.31 -1.65
N HIS A 181 21.63 18.11 -2.75
CA HIS A 181 21.96 18.70 -4.05
C HIS A 181 21.96 20.24 -3.97
N ARG A 182 20.96 20.85 -3.31
CA ARG A 182 20.90 22.30 -3.09
C ARG A 182 22.07 22.81 -2.25
N THR A 183 22.41 22.13 -1.16
CA THR A 183 23.56 22.49 -0.32
C THR A 183 24.85 22.46 -1.13
N MET A 184 25.06 21.43 -1.96
CA MET A 184 26.22 21.32 -2.83
C MET A 184 26.27 22.46 -3.86
N MET A 185 25.16 22.75 -4.55
CA MET A 185 25.07 23.85 -5.51
C MET A 185 25.27 25.22 -4.86
N GLY A 186 24.78 25.41 -3.62
CA GLY A 186 25.04 26.60 -2.83
C GLY A 186 26.52 26.76 -2.47
N GLY A 187 27.22 25.67 -2.17
CA GLY A 187 28.67 25.65 -1.99
C GLY A 187 29.43 26.04 -3.24
N ILE A 188 29.08 25.47 -4.40
CA ILE A 188 29.68 25.82 -5.70
C ILE A 188 29.45 27.30 -6.04
N ALA A 189 28.22 27.80 -5.86
CA ALA A 189 27.90 29.20 -6.11
C ALA A 189 28.68 30.18 -5.20
N ASN A 190 29.17 29.72 -4.05
CA ASN A 190 29.98 30.49 -3.11
C ASN A 190 31.50 30.26 -3.27
N TRP A 191 31.92 29.45 -4.24
CA TRP A 191 33.35 29.18 -4.49
C TRP A 191 34.08 30.46 -4.95
N PRO A 192 35.34 30.69 -4.52
CA PRO A 192 36.14 31.82 -4.97
C PRO A 192 36.21 31.89 -6.50
N GLY A 193 35.73 32.98 -7.11
CA GLY A 193 35.68 33.17 -8.57
C GLY A 193 34.33 32.81 -9.24
N SER A 194 33.34 32.26 -8.51
CA SER A 194 31.97 32.06 -9.03
C SER A 194 31.01 33.21 -8.70
N ARG A 195 31.41 34.11 -7.80
CA ARG A 195 30.64 35.33 -7.48
C ARG A 195 30.88 36.41 -8.54
N SER A 196 29.85 37.18 -8.83
CA SER A 196 30.03 38.40 -9.61
C SER A 196 30.79 39.42 -8.76
N ASP A 197 31.78 40.09 -9.35
CA ASP A 197 32.47 41.22 -8.71
C ASP A 197 31.54 42.43 -8.53
N ASN A 198 30.35 42.42 -9.16
CA ASN A 198 29.34 43.46 -9.00
C ASN A 198 28.37 43.11 -7.85
N PRO A 199 28.41 43.83 -6.71
CA PRO A 199 27.57 43.54 -5.55
C PRO A 199 26.07 43.68 -5.85
N ILE A 200 25.67 44.60 -6.73
CA ILE A 200 24.26 44.81 -7.10
C ILE A 200 23.70 43.58 -7.83
N VAL A 201 24.50 42.94 -8.67
CA VAL A 201 24.11 41.73 -9.41
C VAL A 201 23.99 40.54 -8.43
N GLN A 202 24.91 40.46 -7.47
CA GLN A 202 24.89 39.42 -6.44
C GLN A 202 23.67 39.54 -5.53
N ASP A 203 23.39 40.75 -5.01
CA ASP A 203 22.23 41.00 -4.15
C ASP A 203 20.92 40.67 -4.86
N ARG A 204 20.78 41.04 -6.14
CA ARG A 204 19.59 40.70 -6.93
C ARG A 204 19.42 39.19 -7.12
N ARG A 205 20.52 38.44 -7.34
CA ARG A 205 20.47 36.97 -7.42
C ARG A 205 20.05 36.35 -6.10
N ASP A 206 20.54 36.87 -4.98
CA ASP A 206 20.23 36.36 -3.65
C ASP A 206 18.77 36.64 -3.28
N GLN A 207 18.28 37.84 -3.60
CA GLN A 207 16.86 38.20 -3.46
C GLN A 207 15.95 37.29 -4.30
N ASN A 208 16.30 37.05 -5.57
CA ASN A 208 15.52 36.16 -6.43
C ASN A 208 15.48 34.72 -5.88
N ARG A 209 16.63 34.18 -5.45
CA ARG A 209 16.70 32.84 -4.84
C ARG A 209 15.83 32.73 -3.59
N GLN A 210 15.83 33.76 -2.75
CA GLN A 210 15.00 33.80 -1.55
C GLN A 210 13.51 33.90 -1.90
N ALA A 211 13.15 34.70 -2.92
CA ALA A 211 11.79 34.81 -3.41
C ALA A 211 11.26 33.48 -3.97
N ASP A 212 12.06 32.78 -4.78
CA ASP A 212 11.72 31.47 -5.34
C ASP A 212 11.54 30.43 -4.23
N ALA A 213 12.46 30.38 -3.25
CA ALA A 213 12.34 29.49 -2.10
C ALA A 213 11.07 29.76 -1.27
N ASN A 214 10.72 31.03 -1.04
CA ASN A 214 9.50 31.40 -0.34
C ASN A 214 8.23 31.03 -1.13
N ARG A 215 8.26 31.20 -2.46
CA ARG A 215 7.16 30.77 -3.33
C ARG A 215 6.96 29.26 -3.27
N ASP A 216 8.05 28.49 -3.31
CA ASP A 216 7.99 27.03 -3.25
C ASP A 216 7.46 26.54 -1.90
N ARG A 217 7.81 27.20 -0.78
CA ARG A 217 7.20 26.92 0.53
C ARG A 217 5.69 27.13 0.54
N GLN A 218 5.22 28.24 -0.02
CA GLN A 218 3.79 28.54 -0.08
C GLN A 218 3.04 27.50 -0.91
N ILE A 219 3.59 27.11 -2.07
CA ILE A 219 3.02 26.06 -2.92
C ILE A 219 3.00 24.72 -2.17
N ALA A 220 4.11 24.35 -1.52
CA ALA A 220 4.20 23.11 -0.75
C ALA A 220 3.16 23.06 0.37
N GLN A 221 2.96 24.17 1.09
CA GLN A 221 1.95 24.30 2.14
C GLN A 221 0.53 24.15 1.57
N GLN A 222 0.21 24.82 0.47
CA GLN A 222 -1.10 24.69 -0.20
C GLN A 222 -1.37 23.25 -0.62
N ARG A 223 -0.39 22.57 -1.21
CA ARG A 223 -0.53 21.17 -1.62
C ARG A 223 -0.68 20.23 -0.43
N TYR A 224 0.04 20.49 0.66
CA TYR A 224 -0.16 19.75 1.91
C TYR A 224 -1.60 19.89 2.41
N GLU A 225 -2.13 21.11 2.48
CA GLU A 225 -3.50 21.38 2.94
C GLU A 225 -4.54 20.69 2.06
N GLN A 226 -4.37 20.73 0.73
CA GLN A 226 -5.22 20.02 -0.21
C GLN A 226 -5.21 18.51 0.02
N ARG A 227 -4.04 17.89 0.19
CA ARG A 227 -3.94 16.45 0.49
C ARG A 227 -4.52 16.11 1.85
N LEU A 228 -4.30 16.95 2.86
CA LEU A 228 -4.88 16.75 4.18
C LEU A 228 -6.41 16.77 4.11
N ALA A 229 -6.99 17.68 3.32
CA ALA A 229 -8.42 17.72 3.07
C ALA A 229 -8.91 16.45 2.35
N GLN A 230 -8.20 15.97 1.33
CA GLN A 230 -8.52 14.71 0.64
C GLN A 230 -8.46 13.51 1.60
N VAL A 231 -7.41 13.41 2.42
CA VAL A 231 -7.26 12.37 3.45
C VAL A 231 -8.44 12.40 4.44
N ARG A 232 -8.85 13.59 4.88
CA ARG A 232 -10.02 13.76 5.77
C ARG A 232 -11.32 13.33 5.10
N GLN A 233 -11.51 13.65 3.81
CA GLN A 233 -12.68 13.21 3.06
C GLN A 233 -12.74 11.69 2.88
N ARG A 234 -11.57 11.01 2.81
CA ARG A 234 -11.45 9.55 2.76
C ARG A 234 -11.43 8.88 4.14
N GLN A 235 -11.59 9.65 5.22
CA GLN A 235 -11.57 9.08 6.57
C GLN A 235 -12.77 8.16 6.77
N TYR A 236 -12.49 6.92 7.12
CA TYR A 236 -13.53 5.94 7.42
C TYR A 236 -14.16 6.28 8.77
N VAL A 237 -15.47 6.49 8.73
CA VAL A 237 -16.30 6.51 9.93
C VAL A 237 -16.89 5.11 10.06
N PRO A 238 -16.62 4.37 11.15
CA PRO A 238 -17.20 3.06 11.36
C PRO A 238 -18.72 3.18 11.34
N ALA A 239 -19.37 2.51 10.39
CA ALA A 239 -20.81 2.30 10.48
C ALA A 239 -21.04 1.39 11.70
N GLY A 240 -21.82 1.85 12.67
CA GLY A 240 -22.08 1.09 13.90
C GLY A 240 -22.61 -0.32 13.60
N GLY A 241 -22.16 -1.28 14.42
CA GLY A 241 -22.68 -2.65 14.45
C GLY A 241 -21.82 -3.68 13.71
N ASP A 242 -21.29 -4.64 14.46
CA ASP A 242 -20.83 -5.92 13.92
C ASP A 242 -22.06 -6.76 13.55
N ALA A 243 -22.64 -6.50 12.38
CA ALA A 243 -23.65 -7.40 11.84
C ALA A 243 -23.05 -8.80 11.66
N ASN A 244 -23.82 -9.85 11.95
CA ASN A 244 -23.36 -11.23 11.81
C ASN A 244 -22.81 -11.49 10.39
N PRO A 245 -21.69 -12.23 10.24
CA PRO A 245 -21.15 -12.57 8.93
C PRO A 245 -22.20 -13.27 8.05
N VAL A 246 -22.37 -12.80 6.82
CA VAL A 246 -23.29 -13.36 5.83
C VAL A 246 -22.51 -14.10 4.74
N PRO A 247 -23.15 -15.03 4.00
CA PRO A 247 -22.53 -15.61 2.80
C PRO A 247 -22.04 -14.53 1.83
N VAL A 248 -20.87 -14.75 1.25
CA VAL A 248 -20.30 -13.86 0.22
C VAL A 248 -21.16 -13.87 -1.05
N PRO A 249 -21.08 -12.81 -1.90
CA PRO A 249 -21.81 -12.77 -3.17
C PRO A 249 -21.52 -14.01 -4.04
N PRO A 250 -22.52 -14.55 -4.77
CA PRO A 250 -22.34 -15.74 -5.59
C PRO A 250 -21.32 -15.54 -6.71
N LEU A 251 -20.76 -16.65 -7.19
CA LEU A 251 -19.92 -16.69 -8.40
C LEU A 251 -20.80 -16.36 -9.61
N SER A 252 -20.52 -15.28 -10.31
CA SER A 252 -21.13 -14.91 -11.59
C SER A 252 -20.38 -15.51 -12.78
#